data_AF-A0A7S0IH85-F1
#
_entry.id   AF-A0A7S0IH85-F1
#
_cell.length_a   1.000
_cell.length_b   1.000
_cell.length_c   1.000
_cell.angle_alpha   90.00
_cell.angle_beta   90.00
_cell.angle_gamma   90.00
#
_symmetry.space_group_name_H-M   'P 1'
#
loop_
_entity.id
_entity.type
_entity.pdbx_description
1 polymer ?
#
loop_
_entity_poly.entity_id
_entity_poly.type
_entity_poly.pdbx_seq_one_letter_code
_entity_poly.pdbx_strand_id
1 'polypeptide(L)'
;SRLPPLGWSSWVALGPNADTDHAQAPAFDFCDEASVLASIDAFVSDEVGLYAAGYRHFHLDDCWADLERNGTGFLQPERDHFRNGMKTVVDYAHSRGLSFGLYTCAGTHTCVGGRPGSKKHWG
;
A
#
# COMPACT_ATOMS: atom_id res chain seq x y z
N SER A 1 8.53 -0.14 20.74
CA SER A 1 8.91 -1.56 20.77
C SER A 1 10.44 -1.67 20.82
N ARG A 2 11.01 -2.69 21.45
CA ARG A 2 12.46 -3.03 21.40
C ARG A 2 12.76 -4.25 20.52
N LEU A 3 11.72 -4.91 19.98
CA LEU A 3 11.85 -6.08 19.10
C LEU A 3 11.66 -5.66 17.64
N PRO A 4 12.24 -6.40 16.68
CA PRO A 4 12.01 -6.17 15.26
C PRO A 4 10.49 -6.17 14.95
N PRO A 5 10.01 -5.25 14.08
CA PRO A 5 8.64 -5.32 13.62
C PRO A 5 8.44 -6.58 12.78
N LEU A 6 7.41 -7.36 13.10
CA LEU A 6 6.99 -8.50 12.30
C LEU A 6 5.78 -8.09 11.46
N GLY A 7 5.93 -8.23 10.13
CA GLY A 7 4.94 -7.77 9.19
C GLY A 7 5.11 -8.35 7.79
N TRP A 8 4.36 -7.78 6.86
CA TRP A 8 4.36 -8.12 5.45
C TRP A 8 4.35 -6.85 4.61
N SER A 9 5.00 -6.89 3.45
CA SER A 9 5.04 -5.81 2.46
C SER A 9 4.49 -6.28 1.13
N SER A 10 3.75 -5.40 0.45
CA SER A 10 3.12 -5.70 -0.84
C SER A 10 4.07 -5.71 -2.04
N TRP A 11 5.31 -5.20 -1.91
CA TRP A 11 6.22 -4.89 -3.03
C TRP A 11 6.45 -6.02 -4.05
N VAL A 12 6.41 -7.28 -3.62
CA VAL A 12 6.62 -8.45 -4.50
C VAL A 12 5.38 -9.34 -4.62
N ALA A 13 4.27 -8.91 -4.05
CA ALA A 13 3.07 -9.74 -3.90
C ALA A 13 1.87 -9.24 -4.69
N LEU A 14 1.84 -7.95 -5.05
CA LEU A 14 0.76 -7.38 -5.84
C LEU A 14 1.26 -7.09 -7.26
N GLY A 15 0.50 -7.54 -8.26
CA GLY A 15 0.92 -7.51 -9.66
C GLY A 15 -0.24 -7.79 -10.62
N PRO A 16 -0.13 -7.45 -11.92
CA PRO A 16 -1.12 -7.77 -12.94
C PRO A 16 -1.12 -9.28 -13.20
N ASN A 17 -1.86 -9.98 -12.34
CA ASN A 17 -2.63 -11.20 -12.56
C ASN A 17 -3.93 -11.18 -11.72
N ALA A 18 -4.33 -10.00 -11.25
CA ALA A 18 -5.66 -9.68 -10.75
C ALA A 18 -6.39 -8.82 -11.80
N ASP A 19 -6.84 -9.47 -12.87
CA ASP A 19 -7.88 -9.03 -13.83
C ASP A 19 -7.96 -7.53 -14.22
N THR A 20 -6.85 -6.84 -14.50
CA THR A 20 -6.92 -5.44 -14.98
C THR A 20 -5.83 -5.08 -15.99
N ASP A 21 -6.27 -4.41 -17.06
CA ASP A 21 -5.50 -3.88 -18.20
C ASP A 21 -4.69 -2.64 -17.80
N HIS A 22 -3.58 -2.84 -17.09
CA HIS A 22 -2.63 -1.77 -16.77
C HIS A 22 -1.30 -1.98 -17.50
N ALA A 23 -1.29 -1.72 -18.80
CA ALA A 23 -0.14 -1.86 -19.70
C ALA A 23 1.11 -1.01 -19.34
N GLN A 24 1.07 -0.22 -18.27
CA GLN A 24 2.12 0.74 -17.88
C GLN A 24 2.76 0.45 -16.51
N ALA A 25 2.16 -0.39 -15.66
CA ALA A 25 2.72 -0.76 -14.36
C ALA A 25 3.57 -2.03 -14.52
N PRO A 26 4.82 -2.09 -14.00
CA PRO A 26 5.55 -3.35 -14.01
C PRO A 26 4.81 -4.38 -13.16
N ALA A 27 5.08 -5.66 -13.45
CA ALA A 27 4.26 -6.77 -12.99
C ALA A 27 4.16 -6.96 -11.46
N PHE A 28 4.79 -6.10 -10.66
CA PHE A 28 4.87 -6.16 -9.20
C PHE A 28 4.54 -4.81 -8.52
N ASP A 29 4.17 -3.78 -9.30
CA ASP A 29 3.85 -2.43 -8.79
C ASP A 29 2.43 -2.00 -9.19
N PHE A 30 1.49 -2.89 -8.92
CA PHE A 30 0.06 -2.65 -9.10
C PHE A 30 -0.68 -2.92 -7.80
N CYS A 31 -1.54 -2.00 -7.38
CA CYS A 31 -2.49 -2.24 -6.31
C CYS A 31 -3.73 -1.36 -6.47
N ASP A 32 -4.84 -1.89 -5.99
CA ASP A 32 -6.12 -1.22 -5.86
C ASP A 32 -6.74 -1.55 -4.50
N GLU A 33 -7.85 -0.89 -4.18
CA GLU A 33 -8.53 -1.09 -2.90
C GLU A 33 -8.88 -2.58 -2.69
N ALA A 34 -9.43 -3.25 -3.70
CA ALA A 34 -9.85 -4.64 -3.60
C ALA A 34 -8.69 -5.61 -3.29
N SER A 35 -7.57 -5.50 -4.01
CA SER A 35 -6.37 -6.34 -3.80
C SER A 35 -5.74 -6.10 -2.44
N VAL A 36 -5.75 -4.86 -1.94
CA VAL A 36 -5.21 -4.54 -0.61
C VAL A 36 -6.11 -5.10 0.49
N LEU A 37 -7.44 -4.96 0.38
CA LEU A 37 -8.38 -5.54 1.34
C LEU A 37 -8.31 -7.07 1.37
N ALA A 38 -8.23 -7.71 0.19
CA ALA A 38 -8.05 -9.16 0.10
C ALA A 38 -6.74 -9.63 0.73
N SER A 39 -5.66 -8.86 0.57
CA SER A 39 -4.37 -9.15 1.19
C SER A 39 -4.41 -8.99 2.72
N ILE A 40 -5.14 -7.99 3.23
CA ILE A 40 -5.37 -7.81 4.67
C ILE A 40 -6.16 -9.00 5.23
N ASP A 41 -7.21 -9.44 4.52
CA ASP A 41 -8.00 -10.60 4.93
C ASP A 41 -7.18 -11.89 4.98
N ALA A 42 -6.37 -12.13 3.94
CA ALA A 42 -5.45 -13.26 3.90
C ALA A 42 -4.41 -13.17 5.03
N PHE A 43 -3.83 -12.00 5.28
CA PHE A 43 -2.83 -11.81 6.32
C PHE A 43 -3.33 -12.17 7.72
N VAL A 44 -4.60 -11.87 8.02
CA VAL A 44 -5.21 -12.17 9.33
C VAL A 44 -5.92 -13.51 9.39
N SER A 45 -5.93 -14.27 8.29
CA SER A 45 -6.57 -15.59 8.27
C SER A 45 -5.76 -16.62 9.05
N ASP A 46 -6.47 -17.58 9.64
CA ASP A 46 -5.83 -18.73 10.30
C ASP A 46 -5.15 -19.67 9.30
N GLU A 47 -5.55 -19.65 8.02
CA GLU A 47 -4.92 -20.44 6.95
C GLU A 47 -3.50 -19.96 6.66
N VAL A 48 -3.28 -18.65 6.59
CA VAL A 48 -1.95 -18.07 6.39
C VAL A 48 -1.18 -18.04 7.72
N GLY A 49 -1.86 -17.86 8.85
CA GLY A 49 -1.32 -18.03 10.20
C GLY A 49 -0.33 -16.94 10.67
N LEU A 50 -0.05 -15.92 9.86
CA LEU A 50 0.89 -14.83 10.20
C LEU A 50 0.42 -14.03 11.42
N TYR A 51 -0.87 -13.69 11.47
CA TYR A 51 -1.42 -12.97 12.63
C TYR A 51 -1.34 -13.80 13.91
N ALA A 52 -1.67 -15.10 13.86
CA ALA A 52 -1.52 -15.99 15.00
C ALA A 52 -0.06 -16.09 15.47
N ALA A 53 0.90 -16.05 14.54
CA ALA A 53 2.34 -16.07 14.81
C ALA A 53 2.92 -14.73 15.34
N GLY A 54 2.10 -13.69 15.51
CA GLY A 54 2.52 -12.41 16.10
C GLY A 54 2.88 -11.31 15.09
N TYR A 55 2.67 -11.52 13.79
CA TYR A 55 2.84 -10.48 12.78
C TYR A 55 1.69 -9.47 12.88
N ARG A 56 2.03 -8.17 12.91
CA ARG A 56 1.05 -7.09 13.15
C ARG A 56 1.15 -5.93 12.17
N HIS A 57 2.23 -5.83 11.39
CA HIS A 57 2.46 -4.71 10.49
C HIS A 57 2.14 -5.09 9.04
N PHE A 58 1.20 -4.39 8.42
CA PHE A 58 0.90 -4.51 7.00
C PHE A 58 1.41 -3.26 6.28
N HIS A 59 2.34 -3.41 5.35
CA HIS A 59 2.95 -2.29 4.63
C HIS A 59 2.52 -2.30 3.16
N LEU A 60 1.80 -1.27 2.74
CA LEU A 60 1.49 -1.01 1.33
C LEU A 60 2.63 -0.21 0.70
N ASP A 61 3.23 -0.79 -0.34
CA ASP A 61 4.37 -0.24 -1.06
C ASP A 61 3.95 0.73 -2.22
N ASP A 62 4.90 1.20 -3.02
CA ASP A 62 4.84 2.32 -4.00
C ASP A 62 3.52 2.54 -4.76
N CYS A 63 2.88 1.48 -5.23
CA CYS A 63 1.73 1.47 -6.15
C CYS A 63 0.52 2.39 -5.83
N TRP A 64 0.38 2.87 -4.58
CA TRP A 64 -0.83 3.50 -4.06
C TRP A 64 -1.10 4.94 -4.50
N ALA A 65 -0.03 5.72 -4.75
CA ALA A 65 -0.17 7.17 -4.97
C ALA A 65 -0.52 7.52 -6.43
N ASP A 66 -1.24 8.63 -6.60
CA ASP A 66 -1.48 9.27 -7.89
C ASP A 66 -0.16 9.81 -8.47
N LEU A 67 -0.12 10.04 -9.78
CA LEU A 67 1.01 10.65 -10.48
C LEU A 67 1.19 12.12 -10.12
N GLU A 68 0.13 12.75 -9.59
CA GLU A 68 0.16 14.15 -9.16
C GLU A 68 -0.17 14.30 -7.68
N ARG A 69 0.44 15.30 -7.06
CA ARG A 69 -0.01 15.79 -5.75
C ARG A 69 -1.35 16.52 -5.92
N ASN A 70 -2.16 16.54 -4.89
CA ASN A 70 -3.41 17.31 -4.93
C ASN A 70 -3.13 18.82 -4.98
N GLY A 71 -4.17 19.63 -5.14
CA GLY A 71 -4.06 21.09 -5.25
C GLY A 71 -3.42 21.79 -4.04
N THR A 72 -3.29 21.12 -2.89
CA THR A 72 -2.61 21.62 -1.69
C THR A 72 -1.18 21.09 -1.54
N GLY A 73 -0.69 20.28 -2.49
CA GLY A 73 0.67 19.76 -2.52
C GLY A 73 0.88 18.46 -1.73
N PHE A 74 -0.19 17.83 -1.21
CA PHE A 74 -0.10 16.54 -0.53
C PHE A 74 -0.19 15.36 -1.51
N LEU A 75 0.41 14.24 -1.12
CA LEU A 75 0.18 12.97 -1.81
C LEU A 75 -1.30 12.62 -1.72
N GLN A 76 -1.84 12.10 -2.81
CA GLN A 76 -3.20 11.59 -2.89
C GLN A 76 -3.15 10.17 -3.47
N PRO A 77 -4.08 9.29 -3.08
CA PRO A 77 -4.14 7.98 -3.70
C PRO A 77 -4.56 8.08 -5.17
N GLU A 78 -4.16 7.10 -5.96
CA GLU A 78 -4.66 6.92 -7.32
C GLU A 78 -6.20 6.76 -7.27
N ARG A 79 -6.90 7.57 -8.06
CA ARG A 79 -8.34 7.83 -7.90
C ARG A 79 -9.21 6.69 -8.42
N ASP A 80 -8.76 5.98 -9.43
CA ASP A 80 -9.51 4.87 -10.02
C ASP A 80 -9.32 3.57 -9.23
N HIS A 81 -8.15 3.38 -8.62
CA HIS A 81 -7.74 2.23 -7.83
C HIS A 81 -8.24 2.34 -6.38
N PHE A 82 -8.27 3.54 -5.81
CA PHE A 82 -8.67 3.81 -4.42
C PHE A 82 -9.79 4.85 -4.35
N ARG A 83 -10.94 4.52 -4.95
CA ARG A 83 -12.12 5.41 -5.04
C ARG A 83 -12.63 5.90 -3.69
N ASN A 84 -12.46 5.10 -2.62
CA ASN A 84 -12.86 5.48 -1.26
C ASN A 84 -11.71 6.09 -0.44
N GLY A 85 -10.55 6.31 -1.07
CA GLY A 85 -9.34 6.87 -0.49
C GLY A 85 -8.64 5.97 0.53
N MET A 86 -7.38 6.30 0.85
CA MET A 86 -6.57 5.49 1.78
C MET A 86 -7.12 5.42 3.20
N LYS A 87 -7.93 6.40 3.64
CA LYS A 87 -8.50 6.35 4.98
C LYS A 87 -9.35 5.10 5.18
N THR A 88 -10.15 4.74 4.18
CA THR A 88 -11.02 3.55 4.23
C THR A 88 -10.18 2.27 4.36
N VAL A 89 -9.10 2.16 3.59
CA VAL A 89 -8.15 1.03 3.64
C VAL A 89 -7.45 0.95 5.01
N VAL A 90 -6.97 2.08 5.52
CA VAL A 90 -6.27 2.16 6.81
C VAL A 90 -7.21 1.83 7.97
N ASP A 91 -8.43 2.36 7.96
CA ASP A 91 -9.45 2.04 8.95
C ASP A 91 -9.80 0.54 8.91
N TYR A 92 -9.88 -0.05 7.72
CA TYR A 92 -10.10 -1.49 7.57
C TYR A 92 -8.96 -2.30 8.19
N ALA A 93 -7.70 -1.99 7.88
CA ALA A 93 -6.54 -2.66 8.47
C ALA A 93 -6.56 -2.56 10.01
N HIS A 94 -6.86 -1.38 10.55
CA HIS A 94 -6.99 -1.18 12.00
C HIS A 94 -8.15 -1.99 12.59
N SER A 95 -9.30 -2.10 11.89
CA SER A 95 -10.43 -2.92 12.33
C SER A 95 -10.10 -4.41 12.43
N ARG A 96 -9.10 -4.88 11.64
CA ARG A 96 -8.55 -6.24 11.69
C ARG A 96 -7.40 -6.40 12.69
N GLY A 97 -7.13 -5.37 13.50
CA GLY A 97 -6.09 -5.39 14.54
C GLY A 97 -4.66 -5.28 14.01
N LEU A 98 -4.49 -4.78 12.78
CA LEU A 98 -3.17 -4.53 12.18
C LEU A 98 -2.72 -3.10 12.43
N SER A 99 -1.41 -2.88 12.41
CA SER A 99 -0.80 -1.58 12.17
C SER A 99 -0.53 -1.44 10.68
N PHE A 100 -0.78 -0.25 10.12
CA PHE A 100 -0.63 -0.01 8.68
C PHE A 100 0.56 0.91 8.39
N GLY A 101 1.43 0.49 7.47
CA GLY A 101 2.54 1.29 6.93
C GLY A 101 2.26 1.66 5.48
N LEU A 102 2.66 2.87 5.09
CA LEU A 102 2.46 3.40 3.75
C LEU A 102 3.78 3.91 3.18
N TYR A 103 4.10 3.51 1.96
CA TYR A 103 5.37 3.85 1.32
C TYR A 103 5.42 5.31 0.84
N THR A 104 6.63 5.87 0.93
CA THR A 104 7.03 7.06 0.19
C THR A 104 8.52 6.99 -0.14
N CYS A 105 8.98 7.86 -1.03
CA CYS A 105 10.38 7.96 -1.43
C CYS A 105 11.01 9.27 -0.94
N ALA A 106 12.29 9.25 -0.54
CA ALA A 106 13.02 10.45 -0.17
C ALA A 106 13.48 11.32 -1.37
N GLY A 107 13.38 10.77 -2.58
CA GLY A 107 13.65 11.45 -3.84
C GLY A 107 12.50 12.34 -4.32
N THR A 108 12.63 12.84 -5.55
CA THR A 108 11.56 13.59 -6.24
C THR A 108 10.47 12.68 -6.80
N HIS A 109 10.80 11.43 -7.11
CA HIS A 109 9.87 10.40 -7.55
C HIS A 109 10.14 9.11 -6.80
N THR A 110 9.14 8.26 -6.74
CA THR A 110 9.26 6.90 -6.24
C THR A 110 10.07 6.01 -7.18
N CYS A 111 10.36 4.78 -6.75
CA CYS A 111 11.21 3.87 -7.50
C CYS A 111 10.56 3.44 -8.81
N VAL A 112 9.25 3.25 -8.80
CA VAL A 112 8.48 2.71 -9.91
C VAL A 112 7.22 3.54 -10.13
N GLY A 113 6.75 3.62 -11.38
CA GLY A 113 5.51 4.28 -11.74
C GLY A 113 5.58 5.82 -11.74
N GLY A 114 6.73 6.43 -11.40
CA GLY A 114 6.93 7.87 -11.53
C GLY A 114 6.05 8.71 -10.60
N ARG A 115 5.60 8.14 -9.47
CA ARG A 115 4.75 8.85 -8.50
C ARG A 115 5.58 9.89 -7.73
N PRO A 116 4.97 10.97 -7.20
CA PRO A 116 5.69 12.01 -6.48
C PRO A 116 6.38 11.49 -5.22
N GLY A 117 7.69 11.72 -5.10
CA GLY A 117 8.46 11.49 -3.88
C GLY A 117 8.37 12.67 -2.91
N SER A 118 8.85 12.50 -1.69
CA SER A 118 8.72 13.44 -0.57
C SER A 118 9.79 14.53 -0.51
N LYS A 119 10.77 14.56 -1.43
CA LYS A 119 11.78 15.62 -1.45
C LYS A 119 11.11 17.00 -1.56
N LYS A 120 11.36 17.86 -0.57
CA LYS A 120 10.76 19.20 -0.39
C LYS A 120 9.28 19.23 0.04
N HIS A 121 8.73 18.10 0.48
CA HIS A 121 7.33 17.96 0.92
C HIS A 121 7.22 17.18 2.25
N TRP A 122 8.13 17.44 3.19
CA TRP A 122 8.20 16.77 4.49
C TRP A 122 7.33 17.40 5.59
N GLY A 123 6.79 18.59 5.34
CA GLY A 123 6.07 19.42 6.30
C GLY A 123 4.63 19.67 5.93
#